data_AF-A0A4V3KSL3-F1
#
_entry.id   AF-A0A4V3KSL3-F1
#
_cell.length_a   1.000
_cell.length_b   1.000
_cell.length_c   1.000
_cell.angle_alpha   90.00
_cell.angle_beta   90.00
_cell.angle_gamma   90.00
#
_symmetry.space_group_name_H-M   'P 1'
#
loop_
_entity.id
_entity.type
_entity.pdbx_description
1 polymer ?
#
loop_
_entity_poly.entity_id
_entity_poly.type
_entity_poly.pdbx_seq_one_letter_code
_entity_poly.pdbx_strand_id
1 'polypeptide(L)'
;VKEGFYMNNSLSNFSSNPSSPNYGAKHKQPRSFTSPSIVVGPDYYMGIGTPGGNKIPTTLNEVIIDYSRSDGTLQESIDKTRFYNDGGKIFYENATDQQDIDI
;
A
#
# COMPACT_ATOMS: atom_id res chain seq x y z
N VAL A 1 32.07 -6.71 13.23
CA VAL A 1 31.15 -6.74 12.06
C VAL A 1 32.02 -6.44 10.84
N LYS A 2 32.42 -7.43 10.04
CA LYS A 2 33.44 -7.23 8.99
C LYS A 2 32.84 -6.97 7.59
N GLU A 3 31.55 -7.23 7.40
CA GLU A 3 30.91 -7.21 6.07
C GLU A 3 29.70 -6.27 5.95
N GLY A 4 29.25 -5.64 7.05
CA GLY A 4 28.39 -4.44 7.00
C GLY A 4 27.02 -4.56 6.30
N PHE A 5 26.44 -5.75 6.16
CA PHE A 5 25.13 -5.93 5.52
C PHE A 5 23.98 -6.10 6.54
N TYR A 6 22.80 -5.58 6.17
CA TYR A 6 21.55 -5.83 6.87
C TYR A 6 20.81 -7.00 6.25
N MET A 7 20.26 -7.88 7.08
CA MET A 7 19.38 -8.97 6.66
C MET A 7 17.92 -8.53 6.78
N ASN A 8 17.08 -8.89 5.81
CA ASN A 8 15.64 -8.65 5.90
C ASN A 8 14.99 -9.55 6.95
N ASN A 9 13.78 -9.18 7.38
CA ASN A 9 12.93 -9.98 8.26
C ASN A 9 11.68 -10.50 7.53
N SER A 10 11.70 -10.65 6.19
CA SER A 10 10.50 -10.87 5.39
C SER A 10 9.70 -12.13 5.75
N LEU A 11 10.34 -13.13 6.37
CA LEU A 11 9.66 -14.34 6.85
C LEU A 11 8.63 -14.07 7.96
N SER A 12 8.67 -12.90 8.63
CA SER A 12 7.64 -12.50 9.60
C SER A 12 6.26 -12.28 8.97
N ASN A 13 6.18 -12.18 7.64
CA ASN A 13 4.92 -12.02 6.92
C ASN A 13 4.12 -13.33 6.76
N PHE A 14 4.66 -14.49 7.14
CA PHE A 14 3.88 -15.72 7.17
C PHE A 14 2.78 -15.67 8.24
N SER A 15 1.67 -16.34 7.97
CA SER A 15 0.65 -16.57 9.00
C SER A 15 1.13 -17.61 10.00
N SER A 16 0.79 -17.42 11.27
CA SER A 16 0.95 -18.44 12.31
C SER A 16 -0.16 -19.51 12.27
N ASN A 17 -1.25 -19.27 11.54
CA ASN A 17 -2.37 -20.21 11.42
C ASN A 17 -2.03 -21.33 10.42
N PRO A 18 -1.97 -22.62 10.86
CA PRO A 18 -1.67 -23.75 9.98
C PRO A 18 -2.63 -23.95 8.81
N SER A 19 -3.87 -23.48 8.91
CA SER A 19 -4.85 -23.58 7.81
C SER A 19 -4.73 -22.45 6.78
N SER A 20 -3.89 -21.43 7.04
CA SER A 20 -3.71 -20.32 6.11
C SER A 20 -2.96 -20.76 4.85
N PRO A 21 -3.37 -20.33 3.65
CA PRO A 21 -2.55 -20.49 2.44
C PRO A 21 -1.22 -19.75 2.57
N ASN A 22 -1.10 -18.78 3.49
CA ASN A 22 0.13 -18.08 3.81
C ASN A 22 0.85 -18.67 5.06
N TYR A 23 0.58 -19.92 5.45
CA TYR A 23 1.38 -20.60 6.47
C TYR A 23 2.80 -20.89 5.97
N GLY A 24 3.80 -20.79 6.84
CA GLY A 24 5.22 -20.97 6.50
C GLY A 24 5.58 -22.41 6.12
N ALA A 25 6.43 -22.58 5.10
CA ALA A 25 6.95 -23.88 4.69
C ALA A 25 8.35 -23.75 4.08
N LYS A 26 9.10 -24.87 4.00
CA LYS A 26 10.42 -24.90 3.34
C LYS A 26 10.29 -24.46 1.89
N HIS A 27 11.21 -23.61 1.43
CA HIS A 27 11.26 -23.07 0.07
C HIS A 27 10.02 -22.29 -0.39
N LYS A 28 9.14 -21.90 0.55
CA LYS A 28 7.99 -21.05 0.27
C LYS A 28 8.36 -19.59 0.51
N GLN A 29 7.80 -18.69 -0.31
CA GLN A 29 7.89 -17.24 -0.09
C GLN A 29 6.65 -16.74 0.67
N PRO A 30 6.81 -15.87 1.68
CA PRO A 30 5.67 -15.27 2.35
C PRO A 30 4.93 -14.31 1.43
N ARG A 31 3.64 -14.13 1.67
CA ARG A 31 2.83 -13.14 0.97
C ARG A 31 3.47 -11.75 1.11
N SER A 32 3.54 -11.03 -0.01
CA SER A 32 3.89 -9.61 -0.05
C SER A 32 2.67 -8.78 -0.47
N PHE A 33 2.62 -7.56 0.03
CA PHE A 33 1.67 -6.52 -0.42
C PHE A 33 2.29 -5.58 -1.46
N THR A 34 3.57 -5.75 -1.79
CA THR A 34 4.27 -5.00 -2.83
C THR A 34 3.48 -5.10 -4.14
N SER A 35 3.07 -3.96 -4.68
CA SER A 35 2.25 -3.87 -5.88
C SER A 35 2.76 -2.76 -6.81
N PRO A 36 3.97 -2.88 -7.39
CA PRO A 36 4.37 -2.00 -8.48
C PRO A 36 3.41 -2.23 -9.64
N SER A 37 2.78 -1.16 -10.12
CA SER A 37 1.71 -1.23 -11.10
C SER A 37 1.99 -0.31 -12.27
N ILE A 38 1.59 -0.75 -13.46
CA ILE A 38 1.52 0.08 -14.66
C ILE A 38 0.05 0.18 -15.04
N VAL A 39 -0.48 1.40 -15.10
CA VAL A 39 -1.82 1.69 -15.61
C VAL A 39 -1.69 2.08 -17.08
N VAL A 40 -2.51 1.46 -17.92
CA VAL A 40 -2.59 1.72 -19.36
C VAL A 40 -3.91 2.43 -19.62
N GLY A 41 -3.83 3.72 -19.97
CA GLY A 41 -4.96 4.52 -20.42
C GLY A 41 -5.12 4.48 -21.94
N PRO A 42 -6.10 5.21 -22.49
CA PRO A 42 -6.31 5.30 -23.94
C PRO A 42 -5.12 5.94 -24.69
N ASP A 43 -4.49 6.94 -24.09
CA ASP A 43 -3.44 7.77 -24.68
C ASP A 43 -2.28 8.06 -23.71
N TYR A 44 -2.25 7.37 -22.55
CA TYR A 44 -1.21 7.54 -21.55
C TYR A 44 -0.82 6.22 -20.88
N TYR A 45 0.34 6.25 -20.23
CA TYR A 45 0.84 5.20 -19.35
C TYR A 45 1.27 5.81 -18.03
N MET A 46 0.94 5.18 -16.92
CA MET A 46 1.34 5.62 -15.58
C MET A 46 2.00 4.48 -14.82
N GLY A 47 3.25 4.66 -14.42
CA GLY A 47 3.89 3.80 -13.43
C GLY A 47 3.59 4.31 -12.02
N ILE A 48 3.14 3.42 -11.13
CA ILE A 48 2.78 3.78 -9.76
C ILE A 48 3.25 2.71 -8.76
N GLY A 49 3.70 3.16 -7.60
CA GLY A 49 4.15 2.32 -6.51
C GLY A 49 4.35 3.13 -5.23
N THR A 50 4.24 2.47 -4.08
CA THR A 50 4.46 3.10 -2.77
C THR A 50 4.98 2.06 -1.76
N PRO A 51 5.84 2.43 -0.80
CA PRO A 51 6.09 1.62 0.39
C PRO A 51 4.88 1.66 1.35
N GLY A 52 4.91 0.86 2.42
CA GLY A 52 3.88 0.92 3.47
C GLY A 52 3.26 -0.41 3.89
N GLY A 53 3.84 -1.54 3.49
CA GLY A 53 3.38 -2.86 3.91
C GLY A 53 1.95 -3.14 3.45
N ASN A 54 1.07 -3.52 4.38
CA ASN A 54 -0.33 -3.83 4.09
C ASN A 54 -1.16 -2.63 3.61
N LYS A 55 -0.66 -1.40 3.74
CA LYS A 55 -1.32 -0.17 3.27
C LYS A 55 -1.20 0.04 1.75
N ILE A 56 -0.20 -0.59 1.13
CA ILE A 56 0.15 -0.37 -0.29
C ILE A 56 -1.07 -0.46 -1.22
N PRO A 57 -1.91 -1.52 -1.19
CA PRO A 57 -3.01 -1.62 -2.13
C PRO A 57 -4.06 -0.52 -1.97
N THR A 58 -4.40 -0.14 -0.73
CA THR A 58 -5.37 0.92 -0.46
C THR A 58 -4.86 2.28 -0.93
N THR A 59 -3.61 2.61 -0.60
CA THR A 59 -2.99 3.88 -1.01
C THR A 59 -2.87 4.02 -2.52
N LEU A 60 -2.49 2.94 -3.22
CA LEU A 60 -2.46 2.97 -4.68
C LEU A 60 -3.86 3.16 -5.27
N ASN A 61 -4.86 2.49 -4.70
CA ASN A 61 -6.24 2.61 -5.14
C ASN A 61 -6.80 4.03 -4.95
N GLU A 62 -6.50 4.69 -3.83
CA GLU A 62 -6.87 6.10 -3.58
C GLU A 62 -6.35 7.02 -4.69
N VAL A 63 -5.05 6.94 -5.00
CA VAL A 63 -4.43 7.79 -6.05
C VAL A 63 -4.98 7.46 -7.44
N ILE A 64 -5.14 6.18 -7.78
CA ILE A 64 -5.65 5.78 -9.11
C ILE A 64 -7.09 6.26 -9.30
N ILE A 65 -7.96 6.09 -8.29
CA ILE A 65 -9.36 6.52 -8.38
C ILE A 65 -9.43 8.03 -8.53
N ASP A 66 -8.70 8.77 -7.69
CA ASP A 66 -8.72 10.23 -7.71
C ASP A 66 -8.21 10.79 -9.04
N TYR A 67 -7.07 10.30 -9.53
CA TYR A 67 -6.52 10.74 -10.80
C TYR A 67 -7.43 10.38 -11.99
N SER A 68 -8.10 9.23 -11.94
CA SER A 68 -9.02 8.81 -13.01
C SER A 68 -10.34 9.58 -13.05
N ARG A 69 -10.70 10.29 -11.98
CA ARG A 69 -12.01 10.93 -11.81
C ARG A 69 -11.95 12.45 -11.63
N SER A 70 -10.79 12.99 -11.33
CA SER A 70 -10.59 14.43 -11.17
C SER A 70 -10.05 15.05 -12.45
N ASP A 71 -10.25 16.35 -12.60
CA ASP A 71 -9.63 17.16 -13.65
C ASP A 71 -8.21 17.63 -13.26
N GLY A 72 -7.68 17.11 -12.15
CA GLY A 72 -6.38 17.48 -11.60
C GLY A 72 -5.20 16.76 -12.25
N THR A 73 -4.01 17.20 -11.90
CA THR A 73 -2.76 16.53 -12.23
C THR A 73 -2.55 15.30 -11.35
N LEU A 74 -1.73 14.35 -11.83
CA LEU A 74 -1.32 13.20 -11.03
C LEU A 74 -0.64 13.62 -9.71
N GLN A 75 0.11 14.72 -9.71
CA GLN A 75 0.77 15.23 -8.51
C GLN A 75 -0.24 15.69 -7.45
N GLU A 76 -1.30 16.40 -7.87
CA GLU A 76 -2.38 16.79 -6.97
C GLU A 76 -3.09 15.57 -6.36
N SER A 77 -3.27 14.48 -7.12
CA SER A 77 -3.81 13.22 -6.59
C SER A 77 -2.88 12.55 -5.58
N ILE A 78 -1.56 12.67 -5.74
CA ILE A 78 -0.56 12.13 -4.80
C ILE A 78 -0.53 12.94 -3.50
N ASP A 79 -0.70 14.26 -3.58
CA ASP A 79 -0.60 15.19 -2.46
C ASP A 79 -1.87 15.25 -1.60
N LYS A 80 -2.97 14.64 -2.06
CA LYS A 80 -4.19 14.49 -1.27
C LYS A 80 -3.95 13.64 -0.02
N THR A 81 -4.55 14.07 1.08
CA THR A 81 -4.56 13.38 2.37
C THR A 81 -5.11 11.96 2.23
N ARG A 82 -4.39 10.98 2.76
CA ARG A 82 -4.76 9.55 2.69
C ARG A 82 -5.30 9.01 3.99
N PHE A 83 -6.05 7.91 3.89
CA PHE A 83 -6.48 7.13 5.03
C PHE A 83 -6.29 5.62 4.83
N TYR A 84 -6.22 4.88 5.92
CA TYR A 84 -6.04 3.43 5.90
C TYR A 84 -6.85 2.79 7.02
N ASN A 85 -7.62 1.76 6.68
CA ASN A 85 -8.37 0.94 7.62
C ASN A 85 -7.68 -0.42 7.80
N ASP A 86 -7.34 -0.78 9.04
CA ASP A 86 -6.71 -2.07 9.38
C ASP A 86 -7.69 -3.19 9.75
N GLY A 87 -9.00 -2.92 9.66
CA GLY A 87 -10.10 -3.81 10.03
C GLY A 87 -10.78 -3.45 11.35
N GLY A 88 -10.16 -2.61 12.19
CA GLY A 88 -10.76 -2.13 13.45
C GLY A 88 -10.41 -0.69 13.79
N LYS A 89 -9.44 -0.08 13.10
CA LYS A 89 -8.99 1.29 13.30
C LYS A 89 -8.71 1.97 11.96
N ILE A 90 -9.14 3.22 11.86
CA ILE A 90 -8.78 4.12 10.76
C ILE A 90 -7.57 4.95 11.18
N PHE A 91 -6.58 4.98 10.31
CA PHE A 91 -5.42 5.88 10.35
C PHE A 91 -5.59 6.88 9.23
N TYR A 92 -5.25 8.15 9.47
CA TYR A 92 -5.34 9.21 8.48
C TYR A 92 -4.16 10.17 8.67
N GLU A 93 -3.81 10.92 7.63
CA GLU A 93 -2.74 11.90 7.69
C GLU A 93 -3.20 13.20 8.39
N ASN A 94 -2.27 13.93 9.01
CA ASN A 94 -2.58 15.11 9.84
C ASN A 94 -3.31 16.25 9.10
N ALA A 95 -3.36 16.21 7.77
CA ALA A 95 -4.10 17.15 6.93
C ALA A 95 -5.57 16.73 6.69
N THR A 96 -6.13 15.90 7.58
CA THR A 96 -7.56 15.54 7.55
C THR A 96 -8.32 16.48 8.49
N ASP A 97 -9.33 17.17 7.98
CA ASP A 97 -10.13 18.08 8.79
C ASP A 97 -11.04 17.30 9.75
N GLN A 98 -11.22 17.80 10.97
CA GLN A 98 -12.03 17.13 11.99
C GLN A 98 -13.47 16.87 11.52
N GLN A 99 -14.03 17.80 10.73
CA GLN A 99 -15.37 17.68 10.15
C GLN A 99 -15.52 16.46 9.22
N ASP A 100 -14.45 16.04 8.54
CA ASP A 100 -14.47 14.87 7.65
C ASP A 100 -14.43 13.55 8.43
N ILE A 101 -14.10 13.60 9.72
CA ILE A 101 -13.94 12.45 10.62
C ILE A 101 -15.14 12.31 11.56
N ASP A 102 -15.83 13.41 11.86
CA ASP A 102 -17.01 13.42 12.72
C ASP A 102 -18.22 12.82 11.98
N ILE A 103 -18.48 11.52 12.19
CA ILE A 103 -19.61 10.75 11.64
C ILE A 103 -20.78 10.73 12.63
#